data_AF-A0A7D5V9E2-F1
#
_entry.id   AF-A0A7D5V9E2-F1
#
_cell.length_a   1.000
_cell.length_b   1.000
_cell.length_c   1.000
_cell.angle_alpha   90.00
_cell.angle_beta   90.00
_cell.angle_gamma   90.00
#
_symmetry.space_group_name_H-M   'P 1'
#
loop_
_entity.id
_entity.type
_entity.pdbx_description
1 polymer ?
#
loop_
_entity_poly.entity_id
_entity_poly.type
_entity_poly.pdbx_seq_one_letter_code
_entity_poly.pdbx_strand_id
1 'polypeptide(L)'
;MGLDTVELVICIEKEFAIHIADQDAAQIFTVGQLCAYIELCQFTAHGFAVASQDSIYRRVVQILVGEFGIPAKKINRSARFIDDLGLD
;
A
#
# COMPACT_ATOMS: atom_id res chain seq x y z
N MET A 1 -1.85 14.99 -14.65
CA MET A 1 -2.14 13.55 -14.52
C MET A 1 -1.85 13.24 -13.07
N GLY A 2 -2.89 13.32 -12.24
CA GLY A 2 -2.78 13.16 -10.79
C GLY A 2 -2.35 11.74 -10.47
N LEU A 3 -1.89 11.54 -9.25
CA LEU A 3 -1.43 10.26 -8.77
C LEU A 3 -2.68 9.46 -8.36
N ASP A 4 -3.21 8.56 -9.19
CA ASP A 4 -4.46 7.88 -8.84
C ASP A 4 -4.25 6.79 -7.78
N THR A 5 -5.13 6.73 -6.78
CA THR A 5 -5.15 5.66 -5.77
C THR A 5 -5.28 4.27 -6.42
N VAL A 6 -5.93 4.21 -7.59
CA VAL A 6 -6.08 3.00 -8.41
C VAL A 6 -4.72 2.46 -8.88
N GLU A 7 -3.81 3.32 -9.37
CA GLU A 7 -2.47 2.91 -9.82
C GLU A 7 -1.64 2.34 -8.67
N LEU A 8 -1.75 2.95 -7.49
CA LEU A 8 -1.08 2.46 -6.28
C LEU A 8 -1.56 1.06 -5.92
N VAL A 9 -2.88 0.84 -5.89
CA VAL A 9 -3.46 -0.47 -5.59
C VAL A 9 -2.98 -1.53 -6.59
N ILE A 10 -3.00 -1.22 -7.88
CA ILE A 10 -2.53 -2.14 -8.94
C ILE A 10 -1.04 -2.46 -8.78
N CYS A 11 -0.20 -1.48 -8.45
CA CYS A 11 1.23 -1.69 -8.20
C CYS A 11 1.46 -2.63 -7.00
N ILE A 12 0.71 -2.41 -5.93
CA ILE A 12 0.78 -3.22 -4.70
C ILE A 12 0.31 -4.65 -4.98
N GLU A 13 -0.83 -4.82 -5.66
CA GLU A 13 -1.35 -6.14 -6.05
C GLU A 13 -0.31 -6.94 -6.84
N LYS A 14 0.34 -6.32 -7.82
CA LYS A 14 1.39 -6.97 -8.63
C LYS A 14 2.66 -7.28 -7.83
N GLU A 15 3.14 -6.35 -7.01
CA GLU A 15 4.36 -6.53 -6.22
C GLU A 15 4.22 -7.65 -5.18
N PHE A 16 3.08 -7.68 -4.49
CA PHE A 16 2.84 -8.66 -3.43
C PHE A 16 2.12 -9.91 -3.91
N ALA A 17 1.78 -10.00 -5.20
CA ALA A 17 0.99 -11.07 -5.80
C ALA A 17 -0.32 -11.34 -5.03
N ILE A 18 -0.99 -10.26 -4.61
CA ILE A 18 -2.28 -10.29 -3.90
C ILE A 18 -3.37 -9.68 -4.77
N HIS A 19 -4.62 -9.88 -4.37
CA HIS A 19 -5.77 -9.21 -4.96
C HIS A 19 -6.48 -8.35 -3.93
N ILE A 20 -6.68 -7.07 -4.23
CA ILE A 20 -7.39 -6.12 -3.39
C ILE A 20 -8.67 -5.75 -4.15
N ALA A 21 -9.83 -6.09 -3.60
CA ALA A 21 -11.09 -5.71 -4.23
C ALA A 21 -11.33 -4.20 -4.09
N ASP A 22 -12.01 -3.62 -5.08
CA ASP A 22 -12.31 -2.18 -5.11
C ASP A 22 -13.02 -1.70 -3.83
N GLN A 23 -13.93 -2.53 -3.31
CA GLN A 23 -14.63 -2.27 -2.05
C GLN A 23 -13.69 -2.19 -0.83
N ASP A 24 -12.65 -3.03 -0.78
CA ASP A 24 -11.67 -3.04 0.31
C ASP A 24 -10.68 -1.89 0.14
N ALA A 25 -10.22 -1.65 -1.09
CA ALA A 25 -9.39 -0.50 -1.44
C ALA A 25 -10.08 0.82 -1.06
N ALA A 26 -11.39 0.96 -1.31
CA ALA A 26 -12.19 2.11 -0.93
C ALA A 26 -12.31 2.30 0.60
N GLN A 27 -12.09 1.24 1.39
CA GLN A 27 -12.06 1.31 2.86
C GLN A 27 -10.65 1.62 3.38
N ILE A 28 -9.61 1.53 2.54
CA ILE A 28 -8.21 1.76 2.88
C ILE A 28 -7.87 3.23 2.63
N PHE A 29 -7.88 4.02 3.70
CA PHE A 29 -7.60 5.46 3.62
C PHE A 29 -6.16 5.80 4.02
N THR A 30 -5.44 4.88 4.67
CA THR A 30 -4.11 5.14 5.27
C THR A 30 -3.09 4.06 4.96
N VAL A 31 -1.80 4.43 4.96
CA VAL A 31 -0.69 3.50 4.72
C VAL A 31 -0.67 2.34 5.71
N GLY A 32 -1.04 2.59 6.96
CA GLY A 32 -1.12 1.57 8.00
C GLY A 32 -2.21 0.54 7.73
N GLN A 33 -3.40 0.99 7.28
CA GLN A 33 -4.48 0.09 6.86
C GLN A 33 -4.07 -0.75 5.67
N LEU A 34 -3.42 -0.15 4.66
CA LEU A 34 -2.92 -0.88 3.50
C LEU A 34 -1.91 -1.95 3.91
N CYS A 35 -0.93 -1.62 4.75
CA CYS A 35 0.07 -2.59 5.24
C CYS A 35 -0.59 -3.75 6.00
N ALA A 36 -1.54 -3.46 6.88
CA ALA A 36 -2.26 -4.50 7.61
C ALA A 36 -3.08 -5.39 6.66
N TYR A 37 -3.69 -4.81 5.63
CA TYR A 37 -4.44 -5.56 4.62
C TYR A 37 -3.54 -6.49 3.80
N ILE A 38 -2.40 -5.98 3.32
CA ILE A 38 -1.40 -6.77 2.58
C ILE A 38 -0.91 -7.96 3.42
N GLU A 39 -0.64 -7.74 4.70
CA GLU A 39 -0.22 -8.79 5.63
C GLU A 39 -1.26 -9.91 5.73
N LEU A 40 -2.54 -9.53 5.88
CA LEU A 40 -3.66 -10.46 5.96
C LEU A 40 -3.85 -11.27 4.66
N CYS A 41 -3.76 -10.62 3.50
CA CYS A 41 -3.87 -11.30 2.20
C CYS A 41 -2.69 -12.23 1.91
N GLN A 42 -1.46 -11.84 2.28
CA GLN A 42 -0.31 -12.73 2.10
C GLN A 42 -0.40 -13.98 2.98
N PHE A 43 -1.00 -13.88 4.16
CA PHE A 43 -1.20 -15.02 5.05
C PHE A 43 -2.08 -16.11 4.43
N THR A 44 -3.09 -15.73 3.64
CA THR A 44 -3.99 -16.67 2.96
C THR A 44 -3.41 -17.20 1.64
N ALA A 45 -2.55 -16.44 0.95
CA ALA A 45 -1.99 -16.82 -0.35
C ALA A 45 -0.68 -17.63 -0.26
N HIS A 46 0.23 -17.28 0.65
CA HIS A 46 1.55 -17.92 0.79
C HIS A 46 1.69 -18.53 2.18
N GLY A 47 1.36 -19.81 2.29
CA GLY A 47 1.47 -20.57 3.53
C GLY A 47 2.85 -20.40 4.19
N PHE A 48 2.84 -19.83 5.40
CA PHE A 48 3.91 -19.83 6.40
C PHE A 48 5.08 -18.84 6.26
N ALA A 49 5.20 -18.06 5.19
CA ALA A 49 6.25 -17.04 5.03
C ALA A 49 5.66 -15.63 4.95
N VAL A 50 5.03 -15.15 6.03
CA VAL A 50 4.54 -13.77 6.09
C VAL A 50 5.71 -12.79 6.26
N ALA A 51 5.84 -11.86 5.32
CA ALA A 51 6.68 -10.68 5.49
C ALA A 51 6.14 -9.88 6.69
N SER A 52 6.99 -9.59 7.69
CA SER A 52 6.58 -8.77 8.83
C SER A 52 6.05 -7.41 8.37
N GLN A 53 5.15 -6.81 9.14
CA GLN A 53 4.58 -5.48 8.87
C GLN A 53 5.63 -4.41 8.52
N ASP A 54 6.84 -4.51 9.07
CA ASP A 54 7.98 -3.64 8.74
C ASP A 54 8.51 -3.84 7.31
N SER A 55 8.62 -5.09 6.85
CA SER A 55 9.03 -5.43 5.47
C SER A 55 8.01 -4.95 4.45
N ILE A 56 6.73 -5.13 4.73
CA ILE A 56 5.63 -4.63 3.90
C ILE A 56 5.71 -3.11 3.83
N TYR A 57 5.82 -2.44 4.98
CA TYR A 57 5.91 -0.98 5.05
C TYR A 57 7.10 -0.44 4.24
N ARG A 58 8.29 -1.01 4.39
CA ARG A 58 9.46 -0.59 3.61
C ARG A 58 9.22 -0.73 2.11
N ARG A 59 8.58 -1.81 1.69
CA ARG A 59 8.29 -2.06 0.27
C ARG A 59 7.27 -1.06 -0.28
N VAL A 60 6.20 -0.79 0.47
CA VAL A 60 5.21 0.24 0.15
C VAL A 60 5.89 1.62 0.05
N VAL A 61 6.74 1.97 1.02
CA VAL A 61 7.50 3.23 0.99
C VAL A 61 8.39 3.32 -0.25
N GLN A 62 9.06 2.24 -0.65
CA GLN A 62 9.88 2.26 -1.86
C GLN A 62 9.05 2.51 -3.12
N ILE A 63 7.87 1.92 -3.23
CA ILE A 63 6.96 2.14 -4.36
C ILE A 63 6.50 3.61 -4.36
N LEU A 64 6.04 4.12 -3.22
CA LEU A 64 5.59 5.52 -3.09
C LEU A 64 6.71 6.54 -3.39
N VAL A 65 7.95 6.25 -3.00
CA VAL A 65 9.09 7.13 -3.28
C VAL A 65 9.57 6.99 -4.72
N GLY A 66 9.62 5.77 -5.25
CA GLY A 66 10.20 5.44 -6.54
C GLY A 66 9.25 5.67 -7.71
N GLU A 67 8.07 5.05 -7.68
CA GLU A 67 7.05 5.17 -8.75
C GLU A 67 6.35 6.52 -8.68
N PHE A 68 6.02 6.94 -7.47
CA PHE A 68 5.12 8.06 -7.25
C PHE A 68 5.82 9.36 -6.83
N GLY A 69 7.14 9.31 -6.56
CA GLY A 69 7.94 10.49 -6.21
C GLY A 69 7.59 11.12 -4.86
N ILE A 70 6.85 10.42 -3.99
CA ILE A 70 6.41 10.93 -2.69
C ILE A 70 7.60 10.90 -1.71
N PRO A 71 7.93 12.02 -1.04
CA PRO A 71 9.03 12.02 -0.10
C PRO A 71 8.70 11.16 1.13
N ALA A 72 9.59 10.23 1.47
CA ALA A 72 9.45 9.34 2.63
C ALA A 72 9.22 10.08 3.96
N LYS A 73 9.58 11.37 4.04
CA LYS A 73 9.30 12.23 5.20
C LYS A 73 7.81 12.48 5.45
N LYS A 74 6.98 12.43 4.40
CA LYS A 74 5.53 12.53 4.51
C LYS A 74 4.87 11.17 4.77
N ILE A 75 5.53 10.09 4.35
CA ILE A 75 4.96 8.75 4.47
C ILE A 75 5.07 8.29 5.92
N ASN A 76 3.92 8.12 6.56
CA ASN A 76 3.80 7.53 7.88
C ASN A 76 2.59 6.56 7.91
N ARG A 77 2.46 5.73 8.95
CA ARG A 77 1.35 4.74 9.03
C ARG A 77 -0.04 5.37 9.13
N SER A 78 -0.13 6.60 9.61
CA SER A 78 -1.38 7.36 9.72
C SER A 78 -1.62 8.26 8.50
N ALA A 79 -0.68 8.32 7.56
CA ALA A 79 -0.72 9.21 6.42
C ALA A 79 -1.83 8.74 5.51
N ARG A 80 -2.67 9.69 5.11
CA ARG A 80 -3.78 9.45 4.22
C ARG A 80 -3.32 9.56 2.77
N PHE A 81 -3.70 8.58 1.96
CA PHE A 81 -3.33 8.57 0.55
C PHE A 81 -3.79 9.83 -0.16
N ILE A 82 -5.05 10.22 0.05
CA ILE A 82 -5.64 11.38 -0.60
C ILE A 82 -5.26 12.69 0.09
N ASP A 83 -5.49 12.78 1.39
CA ASP A 83 -5.36 14.03 2.14
C ASP A 83 -3.90 14.43 2.43
N ASP A 84 -3.01 13.47 2.70
CA ASP A 84 -1.63 13.74 3.13
C ASP A 84 -0.61 13.54 1.99
N LEU A 85 -0.79 12.47 1.20
CA LEU A 85 0.09 12.13 0.08
C LEU A 85 -0.35 12.75 -1.26
N GLY A 86 -1.60 13.24 -1.35
CA GLY A 86 -2.12 13.90 -2.55
C GLY A 86 -2.39 12.95 -3.72
N LEU A 87 -2.73 11.69 -3.43
CA LEU A 87 -3.29 10.78 -4.42
C LEU A 87 -4.75 11.20 -4.70
N ASP A 88 -5.16 11.29 -5.96
CA ASP A 88 -6.57 11.56 -6.32
C ASP A 88 -7.33 10.23 -6.52
#